data_AF-A0A938BW30-F1
#
_entry.id   AF-A0A938BW30-F1
#
_cell.length_a   1.000
_cell.length_b   1.000
_cell.length_c   1.000
_cell.angle_alpha   90.00
_cell.angle_beta   90.00
_cell.angle_gamma   90.00
#
_symmetry.space_group_name_H-M   'P 1'
#
loop_
_entity.id
_entity.type
_entity.pdbx_description
1 polymer ?
#
loop_
_entity_poly.entity_id
_entity_poly.type
_entity_poly.pdbx_seq_one_letter_code
_entity_poly.pdbx_strand_id
1 'polypeptide(L)'
;MFVGSYVADTSGMVRAVAEVKLRCTMFGGAMVGLQVAALKQQLSGVLNGVVNYELYLPEPTMQFAGTKEFIKRYRDVAAAEKIDPLGFYVPPTTYAQM
;
A
#
# COMPACT_ATOMS: atom_id res chain seq x y z
N MET A 1 -11.79 6.02 -13.54
CA MET A 1 -10.48 6.48 -14.02
C MET A 1 -9.43 5.49 -13.55
N PHE A 2 -8.75 4.84 -14.48
CA PHE A 2 -7.66 3.93 -14.18
C PHE A 2 -6.34 4.71 -14.10
N VAL A 3 -5.52 4.44 -13.08
CA VAL A 3 -4.21 5.07 -12.87
C VAL A 3 -3.16 3.99 -12.67
N GLY A 4 -2.23 3.88 -13.61
CA GLY A 4 -0.98 3.13 -13.45
C GLY A 4 0.15 4.10 -13.19
N SER A 5 0.78 4.05 -12.01
CA SER A 5 1.74 5.09 -11.61
C SER A 5 2.76 4.61 -10.58
N TYR A 6 3.91 5.28 -10.54
CA TYR A 6 4.95 5.10 -9.53
C TYR A 6 4.80 6.13 -8.40
N VAL A 7 5.70 6.08 -7.41
CA VAL A 7 5.57 6.79 -6.12
C VAL A 7 5.26 8.28 -6.25
N ALA A 8 6.05 9.00 -7.06
CA ALA A 8 5.87 10.45 -7.23
C ALA A 8 4.53 10.79 -7.90
N ASP A 9 4.21 10.07 -8.98
CA ASP A 9 2.99 10.26 -9.76
C ASP A 9 1.73 9.90 -8.96
N THR A 10 1.77 8.80 -8.20
CA THR A 10 0.69 8.41 -7.27
C THR A 10 0.43 9.52 -6.25
N SER A 11 1.50 10.08 -5.65
CA SER A 11 1.38 11.15 -4.66
C SER A 11 0.68 12.38 -5.25
N GLY A 12 1.13 12.83 -6.44
CA GLY A 12 0.52 13.95 -7.13
C GLY A 12 -0.94 13.70 -7.52
N MET A 13 -1.20 12.54 -8.13
CA MET A 13 -2.53 12.18 -8.62
C MET A 13 -3.56 12.08 -7.50
N VAL A 14 -3.26 11.39 -6.40
CA VAL A 14 -4.21 11.22 -5.28
C VAL A 14 -4.52 12.57 -4.63
N ARG A 15 -3.51 13.43 -4.45
CA ARG A 15 -3.70 14.79 -3.90
C ARG A 15 -4.55 15.65 -4.83
N ALA A 16 -4.24 15.67 -6.11
CA ALA A 16 -4.98 16.44 -7.10
C ALA A 16 -6.45 16.00 -7.17
N VAL A 17 -6.71 14.68 -7.18
CA VAL A 17 -8.06 14.11 -7.18
C VAL A 17 -8.85 14.53 -5.95
N ALA A 18 -8.22 14.53 -4.78
CA ALA A 18 -8.84 14.98 -3.54
C ALA A 18 -9.13 16.50 -3.57
N GLU A 19 -8.19 17.30 -4.06
CA GLU A 19 -8.30 18.77 -4.17
C GLU A 19 -9.44 19.19 -5.08
N VAL A 20 -9.51 18.61 -6.29
CA VAL A 20 -10.56 18.95 -7.27
C VAL A 20 -11.90 18.26 -6.99
N LYS A 21 -11.97 17.41 -5.95
CA LYS A 21 -13.15 16.60 -5.59
C LYS A 21 -13.69 15.84 -6.80
N LEU A 22 -12.79 15.13 -7.49
CA LEU A 22 -13.13 14.42 -8.73
C LEU A 22 -14.37 13.54 -8.52
N ARG A 23 -15.34 13.67 -9.42
CA ARG A 23 -16.52 12.82 -9.45
C ARG A 23 -16.34 11.74 -10.51
N CYS A 24 -16.21 10.50 -10.06
CA CYS A 24 -16.21 9.34 -10.93
C CYS A 24 -16.76 8.12 -10.21
N THR A 25 -17.28 7.15 -10.95
CA THR A 25 -17.79 5.88 -10.40
C THR A 25 -16.70 5.10 -9.67
N MET A 26 -15.47 5.14 -10.17
CA MET A 26 -14.32 4.43 -9.60
C MET A 26 -13.04 5.17 -9.93
N PHE A 27 -12.17 5.36 -8.94
CA PHE A 27 -10.84 5.93 -9.10
C PHE A 27 -9.82 4.97 -8.48
N GLY A 28 -8.77 4.65 -9.22
CA GLY A 28 -7.89 3.59 -8.80
C GLY A 28 -7.08 2.95 -9.90
N GLY A 29 -6.32 1.90 -9.58
CA GLY A 29 -5.64 1.08 -10.58
C GLY A 29 -4.42 0.35 -10.06
N ALA A 30 -3.30 0.50 -10.79
CA ALA A 30 -2.00 -0.05 -10.47
C ALA A 30 -1.06 1.04 -9.95
N MET A 31 -1.43 1.66 -8.82
CA MET A 31 -0.65 2.72 -8.19
C MET A 31 0.36 2.12 -7.21
N VAL A 32 1.59 1.93 -7.69
CA VAL A 32 2.69 1.37 -6.91
C VAL A 32 3.00 2.23 -5.69
N GLY A 33 2.80 3.55 -5.78
CA GLY A 33 3.02 4.46 -4.65
C GLY A 33 2.20 4.13 -3.41
N LEU A 34 0.98 3.60 -3.58
CA LEU A 34 0.13 3.23 -2.45
C LEU A 34 0.58 1.94 -1.76
N GLN A 35 1.50 1.20 -2.36
CA GLN A 35 2.17 0.08 -1.73
C GLN A 35 3.29 0.51 -0.77
N VAL A 36 3.83 1.72 -0.95
CA VAL A 36 4.87 2.26 -0.07
C VAL A 36 4.22 2.74 1.23
N ALA A 37 4.51 2.05 2.33
CA ALA A 37 3.91 2.30 3.64
C ALA A 37 3.95 3.78 4.07
N ALA A 38 5.08 4.46 3.89
CA ALA A 38 5.23 5.87 4.26
C ALA A 38 4.30 6.78 3.45
N LEU A 39 4.21 6.58 2.13
CA LEU A 39 3.32 7.37 1.27
C LEU A 39 1.85 7.07 1.58
N LYS A 40 1.50 5.78 1.77
CA LYS A 40 0.15 5.35 2.16
C LYS A 40 -0.31 6.01 3.46
N GLN A 41 0.58 6.09 4.47
CA GLN A 41 0.30 6.78 5.74
C GLN A 41 0.08 8.29 5.53
N GLN A 42 0.91 8.95 4.73
CA GLN A 42 0.76 10.37 4.41
C GLN A 42 -0.56 10.69 3.68
N LEU A 43 -1.05 9.75 2.87
CA LEU A 43 -2.28 9.91 2.09
C LEU A 43 -3.53 9.37 2.80
N SER A 44 -3.40 8.79 4.01
CA SER A 44 -4.49 8.08 4.70
C SER A 44 -5.80 8.87 4.82
N GLY A 45 -5.74 10.20 4.97
CA GLY A 45 -6.93 11.05 5.03
C GLY A 45 -7.71 11.22 3.71
N VAL A 46 -7.14 10.80 2.57
CA VAL A 46 -7.72 11.01 1.24
C VAL A 46 -7.82 9.72 0.40
N LEU A 47 -7.58 8.55 1.00
CA LEU A 47 -7.65 7.25 0.30
C LEU A 47 -9.04 6.60 0.32
N ASN A 48 -10.03 7.20 0.98
CA ASN A 48 -11.37 6.63 1.01
C ASN A 48 -11.98 6.57 -0.40
N GLY A 49 -12.45 5.39 -0.80
CA GLY A 49 -13.00 5.14 -2.15
C GLY A 49 -11.96 4.95 -3.25
N VAL A 50 -10.66 5.02 -2.94
CA VAL A 50 -9.59 4.67 -3.88
C VAL A 50 -9.47 3.15 -3.97
N VAL A 51 -9.46 2.62 -5.19
CA VAL A 51 -9.28 1.18 -5.42
C VAL A 51 -7.87 0.92 -5.94
N ASN A 52 -7.13 0.02 -5.29
CA ASN A 52 -5.78 -0.35 -5.72
C ASN A 52 -5.57 -1.85 -5.56
N TYR A 53 -4.59 -2.39 -6.27
CA TYR A 53 -4.08 -3.72 -5.95
C TYR A 53 -3.30 -3.68 -4.63
N GLU A 54 -3.25 -4.82 -3.94
CA GLU A 54 -2.44 -5.05 -2.75
C GLU A 54 -1.87 -6.48 -2.86
N LEU A 55 -0.59 -6.67 -2.56
CA LEU A 55 0.02 -8.01 -2.57
C LEU A 55 -0.33 -8.81 -1.30
N TYR A 56 -0.57 -8.10 -0.20
CA TYR A 56 -0.99 -8.68 1.06
C TYR A 56 -1.92 -7.71 1.81
N LEU A 57 -2.92 -8.28 2.48
CA LEU A 57 -3.78 -7.59 3.42
C LEU A 57 -3.81 -8.36 4.75
N PRO A 58 -3.83 -7.68 5.91
CA PRO A 58 -3.95 -8.32 7.22
C PRO A 58 -5.38 -8.82 7.49
N GLU A 59 -6.04 -9.41 6.50
CA GLU A 59 -7.38 -9.98 6.61
C GLU A 59 -7.32 -11.45 7.04
N PRO A 60 -8.37 -11.98 7.70
CA PRO A 60 -8.38 -13.37 8.18
C PRO A 60 -8.11 -14.43 7.10
N THR A 61 -8.56 -14.17 5.87
CA THR A 61 -8.40 -15.05 4.70
C THR A 61 -6.97 -15.13 4.17
N MET A 62 -6.09 -14.20 4.56
CA MET A 62 -4.66 -14.21 4.22
C MET A 62 -3.77 -14.61 5.41
N GLN A 63 -4.35 -15.15 6.50
CA GLN A 63 -3.60 -15.62 7.67
C GLN A 63 -3.19 -17.09 7.53
N PHE A 64 -2.32 -17.39 6.57
CA PHE A 64 -1.69 -18.71 6.47
C PHE A 64 -0.73 -18.93 7.64
N ALA A 65 -0.43 -20.19 7.95
CA ALA A 65 0.50 -20.56 9.01
C ALA A 65 1.84 -19.81 8.86
N GLY A 66 2.29 -19.13 9.92
CA GLY A 66 3.55 -18.38 9.94
C GLY A 66 3.47 -16.93 9.44
N THR A 67 2.36 -16.51 8.82
CA THR A 67 2.23 -15.16 8.24
C THR A 67 2.36 -14.06 9.28
N LYS A 68 1.68 -14.21 10.43
CA LYS A 68 1.73 -13.20 11.51
C LYS A 68 3.11 -13.11 12.12
N GLU A 69 3.72 -14.26 12.39
CA GLU A 69 5.05 -14.39 12.99
C GLU A 69 6.10 -13.76 12.08
N PHE A 70 6.00 -14.02 10.78
CA PHE A 70 6.88 -13.43 9.77
C PHE A 70 6.74 -11.91 9.68
N ILE A 71 5.52 -11.39 9.53
CA ILE A 71 5.28 -9.94 9.46
C ILE A 71 5.75 -9.25 10.75
N LYS A 72 5.51 -9.85 11.91
CA LYS A 72 6.00 -9.33 13.19
C LYS A 72 7.52 -9.22 13.18
N ARG A 73 8.22 -10.31 12.85
CA ARG A 73 9.69 -10.33 12.79
C ARG A 73 10.24 -9.30 11.81
N TYR A 74 9.63 -9.18 10.63
CA TYR A 74 10.03 -8.18 9.65
C TYR A 74 9.89 -6.76 10.21
N ARG A 75 8.73 -6.43 10.81
CA ARG A 75 8.49 -5.10 11.38
C ARG A 75 9.47 -4.75 12.49
N ASP A 76 9.85 -5.71 13.33
CA ASP A 76 10.83 -5.50 14.40
C ASP A 76 12.19 -5.04 13.80
N VAL A 77 12.62 -5.60 12.67
CA VAL A 77 13.84 -5.19 11.94
C VAL A 77 13.63 -3.89 11.16
N ALA A 78 12.54 -3.80 10.41
CA ALA A 78 12.22 -2.66 9.55
C ALA A 78 12.08 -1.36 10.35
N ALA A 79 11.50 -1.43 11.55
CA ALA A 79 11.40 -0.30 12.47
C ALA A 79 12.77 0.20 12.94
N ALA A 80 13.71 -0.70 13.24
CA ALA A 80 15.07 -0.32 13.63
C ALA A 80 15.82 0.42 12.52
N GLU A 81 15.61 -0.01 11.26
CA GLU A 81 16.19 0.59 10.06
C GLU A 81 15.38 1.79 9.52
N LYS A 82 14.23 2.10 10.14
CA LYS A 82 13.30 3.17 9.73
C LYS A 82 12.77 2.99 8.30
N ILE A 83 12.57 1.75 7.89
CA ILE A 83 12.03 1.38 6.58
C ILE A 83 10.67 0.70 6.74
N ASP A 84 9.83 0.79 5.71
CA ASP A 84 8.57 0.03 5.51
C ASP A 84 7.85 -0.43 6.81
N PRO A 85 7.28 0.49 7.61
CA PRO A 85 6.72 0.17 8.91
C PRO A 85 5.49 -0.75 8.87
N LEU A 86 4.85 -0.91 7.71
CA LEU A 86 3.71 -1.81 7.54
C LEU A 86 4.15 -3.23 7.16
N GLY A 87 5.19 -3.39 6.35
CA GLY A 87 5.69 -4.71 5.96
C GLY A 87 4.68 -5.53 5.17
N PHE A 88 3.87 -4.86 4.35
CA PHE A 88 2.84 -5.51 3.53
C PHE A 88 3.20 -5.56 2.05
N TYR A 89 4.32 -4.95 1.67
CA TYR A 89 4.74 -4.85 0.28
C TYR A 89 5.85 -5.87 -0.07
N VAL A 90 6.54 -5.65 -1.19
CA VAL A 90 7.49 -6.57 -1.85
C VAL A 90 8.48 -7.26 -0.90
N PRO A 91 9.19 -6.59 0.03
CA PRO A 91 10.27 -7.27 0.74
C PRO A 91 9.78 -8.47 1.58
N PRO A 92 8.63 -8.38 2.29
CA PRO A 92 8.03 -9.54 2.94
C PRO A 92 7.37 -10.54 1.98
N THR A 93 6.58 -10.08 1.01
CA THR A 93 5.71 -10.98 0.24
C THR A 93 6.41 -11.70 -0.90
N THR A 94 7.46 -11.12 -1.47
CA THR A 94 8.10 -11.64 -2.68
C THR A 94 8.98 -12.85 -2.43
N TYR A 95 9.49 -13.05 -1.20
CA TYR A 95 10.16 -14.30 -0.84
C TYR A 95 9.24 -15.52 -0.97
N ALA A 96 7.94 -15.37 -0.73
CA ALA A 96 6.96 -16.44 -0.89
C ALA A 96 6.51 -16.65 -2.35
N GLN A 97 6.88 -15.74 -3.27
CA GLN A 97 6.57 -15.85 -4.70
C GLN A 97 7.68 -16.56 -5.50
N MET A 98 8.82 -16.85 -4.86
CA MET A 98 9.94 -17.61 -5.43
C MET A 98 9.87 -19.08 -5.02
#